data_AF-A0A352XWY7-F1
#
_entry.id   AF-A0A352XWY7-F1
#
_cell.length_a   1.000
_cell.length_b   1.000
_cell.length_c   1.000
_cell.angle_alpha   90.00
_cell.angle_beta   90.00
_cell.angle_gamma   90.00
#
_symmetry.space_group_name_H-M   'P 1'
#
loop_
_entity.id
_entity.type
_entity.pdbx_description
1 polymer ?
#
loop_
_entity_poly.entity_id
_entity_poly.type
_entity_poly.pdbx_seq_one_letter_code
_entity_poly.pdbx_strand_id
1 'polypeptide(L)'
;LDEQGLIRALRDLVRIPSVTGQEAAAQNWLAQQMRRIGLDVDLWDIDVAELQNHPQFPGMEADRSTNKAMGLVATWQRAAASSSGKRLVFNGHIDVVPEGDCANWQHDPWGAELVDGRIYGRGACDM
;
A
#
# COMPACT_ATOMS: atom_id res chain seq x y z
N LEU A 1 18.47 13.10 -3.36
CA LEU A 1 17.53 12.05 -2.93
C LEU A 1 17.87 11.74 -1.48
N ASP A 2 16.90 11.72 -0.56
CA ASP A 2 17.14 11.26 0.82
C ASP A 2 17.05 9.74 0.87
N GLU A 3 18.15 9.06 0.55
CA GLU A 3 18.22 7.59 0.51
C GLU A 3 17.92 6.96 1.88
N GLN A 4 18.43 7.57 2.95
CA GLN A 4 18.18 7.09 4.31
C GLN A 4 16.70 7.27 4.69
N GLY A 5 16.06 8.33 4.21
CA GLY A 5 14.61 8.53 4.32
C GLY A 5 13.81 7.45 3.62
N LEU A 6 14.20 7.09 2.38
CA LEU A 6 13.55 6.02 1.62
C LEU A 6 13.70 4.66 2.29
N ILE A 7 14.90 4.32 2.77
CA ILE A 7 15.16 3.08 3.51
C ILE A 7 14.31 3.03 4.78
N ARG A 8 14.24 4.12 5.55
CA ARG A 8 13.38 4.20 6.74
C ARG A 8 11.91 4.01 6.38
N ALA A 9 11.40 4.72 5.37
CA ALA A 9 10.01 4.64 4.96
C ALA A 9 9.62 3.22 4.51
N LEU A 10 10.46 2.56 3.69
CA LEU A 10 10.21 1.18 3.28
C LEU A 10 10.18 0.23 4.48
N ARG A 11 11.13 0.36 5.40
CA ARG A 11 11.17 -0.50 6.60
C ARG A 11 9.97 -0.27 7.51
N ASP A 12 9.51 0.97 7.65
CA ASP A 12 8.34 1.29 8.45
C ASP A 12 7.06 0.75 7.82
N LEU A 13 6.95 0.75 6.48
CA LEU A 13 5.83 0.12 5.78
C LEU A 13 5.84 -1.41 5.91
N VAL A 14 6.99 -2.06 5.71
CA VAL A 14 7.15 -3.53 5.84
C VAL A 14 6.79 -4.01 7.25
N ARG A 15 6.99 -3.18 8.28
CA ARG A 15 6.60 -3.48 9.67
C ARG A 15 5.09 -3.46 9.92
N ILE A 16 4.29 -3.06 8.95
CA ILE A 16 2.83 -3.03 9.06
C ILE A 16 2.30 -4.23 8.28
N PRO A 17 1.89 -5.33 8.94
CA PRO A 17 1.32 -6.46 8.24
C PRO A 17 0.06 -6.04 7.50
N SER A 18 0.12 -6.06 6.17
CA SER A 18 -0.94 -5.66 5.25
C SER A 18 -1.46 -6.87 4.46
N VAL A 19 -1.56 -8.03 5.11
CA VAL A 19 -2.04 -9.25 4.44
C VAL A 19 -3.39 -8.96 3.78
N THR A 20 -3.60 -9.43 2.54
CA THR A 20 -4.83 -9.18 1.77
C THR A 20 -6.08 -9.41 2.64
N GLY A 21 -6.94 -8.38 2.73
CA GLY A 21 -8.08 -8.28 3.65
C GLY A 21 -7.81 -7.56 4.97
N GLN A 22 -6.58 -7.16 5.28
CA GLN A 22 -6.17 -6.50 6.53
C GLN A 22 -5.30 -5.25 6.28
N GLU A 23 -5.53 -4.55 5.18
CA GLU A 23 -4.64 -3.50 4.67
C GLU A 23 -4.78 -2.14 5.36
N ALA A 24 -5.83 -1.96 6.16
CA ALA A 24 -6.27 -0.64 6.62
C ALA A 24 -5.17 0.14 7.35
N ALA A 25 -4.35 -0.52 8.17
CA ALA A 25 -3.25 0.13 8.88
C ALA A 25 -2.20 0.69 7.91
N ALA A 26 -1.82 -0.08 6.88
CA ALA A 26 -0.85 0.32 5.88
C ALA A 26 -1.40 1.44 4.97
N GLN A 27 -2.67 1.37 4.56
CA GLN A 27 -3.32 2.46 3.82
C GLN A 27 -3.34 3.77 4.60
N ASN A 28 -3.71 3.73 5.88
CA ASN A 28 -3.72 4.91 6.73
C ASN A 28 -2.31 5.49 6.94
N TRP A 29 -1.31 4.62 7.13
CA TRP A 29 0.08 5.05 7.25
C TRP A 29 0.56 5.72 5.96
N LEU A 30 0.31 5.13 4.79
CA LEU A 30 0.73 5.68 3.50
C LEU A 30 0.05 7.01 3.21
N ALA A 31 -1.25 7.13 3.50
CA ALA A 31 -1.99 8.39 3.40
C ALA A 31 -1.36 9.49 4.28
N GLN A 32 -0.92 9.16 5.50
CA GLN A 32 -0.21 10.12 6.35
C GLN A 32 1.15 10.53 5.77
N GLN A 33 1.92 9.59 5.21
CA GLN A 33 3.20 9.94 4.56
C GLN A 33 2.99 10.86 3.35
N MET A 34 2.00 10.55 2.51
CA MET A 34 1.64 11.37 1.34
C MET A 34 1.23 12.80 1.74
N ARG A 35 0.44 12.94 2.81
CA ARG A 35 0.09 14.27 3.36
C ARG A 35 1.32 15.02 3.88
N ARG A 36 2.25 14.33 4.57
CA ARG A 36 3.49 14.94 5.11
C ARG A 36 4.38 15.53 4.02
N ILE A 37 4.39 14.94 2.83
CA ILE A 37 5.15 15.46 1.68
C ILE A 37 4.35 16.47 0.83
N GLY A 38 3.16 16.88 1.30
CA GLY A 38 2.37 17.95 0.69
C GLY A 38 1.46 17.54 -0.46
N LEU A 39 1.14 16.25 -0.60
CA LEU A 39 0.16 15.78 -1.59
C LEU A 39 -1.28 16.00 -1.10
N ASP A 40 -2.18 16.24 -2.05
CA ASP A 40 -3.63 16.21 -1.82
C ASP A 40 -4.07 14.74 -1.78
N VAL A 41 -4.71 14.29 -0.69
CA VAL A 41 -4.93 12.86 -0.41
C VAL A 41 -6.41 12.53 -0.25
N ASP A 42 -6.91 11.71 -1.17
CA ASP A 42 -8.20 11.04 -1.09
C ASP A 42 -8.00 9.63 -0.52
N LEU A 43 -8.61 9.36 0.64
CA LEU A 43 -8.63 8.05 1.28
C LEU A 43 -10.10 7.72 1.59
N TRP A 44 -10.61 6.62 1.06
CA TRP A 44 -12.03 6.27 1.16
C TRP A 44 -12.26 4.78 1.35
N ASP A 45 -13.43 4.45 1.89
CA ASP A 45 -13.92 3.07 1.96
C ASP A 45 -14.52 2.69 0.60
N ILE A 46 -14.08 1.56 0.07
CA ILE A 46 -14.58 1.02 -1.19
C ILE A 46 -15.90 0.28 -0.92
N ASP A 47 -16.95 0.63 -1.66
CA ASP A 47 -18.20 -0.12 -1.64
C ASP A 47 -18.05 -1.45 -2.40
N VAL A 48 -17.67 -2.49 -1.65
CA VAL A 48 -17.46 -3.83 -2.19
C VAL A 48 -18.77 -4.41 -2.74
N ALA A 49 -19.91 -4.10 -2.12
CA ALA A 49 -21.21 -4.60 -2.56
C ALA A 49 -21.60 -3.97 -3.92
N GLU A 50 -21.33 -2.68 -4.12
CA GLU A 50 -21.48 -2.04 -5.42
C GLU A 50 -20.55 -2.66 -6.46
N LEU A 51 -19.27 -2.85 -6.13
CA LEU A 51 -18.29 -3.46 -7.05
C LEU A 51 -18.69 -4.88 -7.47
N GLN A 52 -19.23 -5.69 -6.55
CA GLN A 52 -19.69 -7.05 -6.83
C GLN A 52 -20.82 -7.11 -7.88
N ASN A 53 -21.59 -6.03 -8.02
CA ASN A 53 -22.65 -5.94 -9.04
C ASN A 53 -22.10 -5.58 -10.43
N HIS A 54 -20.83 -5.21 -10.55
CA HIS A 54 -20.23 -4.83 -11.83
C HIS A 54 -19.99 -6.06 -12.73
N PRO A 55 -20.35 -6.03 -14.03
CA PRO A 55 -20.19 -7.19 -14.92
C PRO A 55 -18.76 -7.71 -15.09
N GLN A 56 -17.76 -6.86 -14.84
CA GLN A 56 -16.34 -7.20 -14.91
C GLN A 56 -15.72 -7.49 -13.53
N PHE A 57 -16.53 -7.66 -12.48
CA PHE A 57 -16.02 -7.98 -11.16
C PHE A 57 -15.31 -9.35 -11.19
N PRO A 58 -14.02 -9.41 -10.84
CA PRO A 58 -13.22 -10.63 -11.00
C PRO A 58 -13.45 -11.66 -9.88
N GLY A 59 -14.19 -11.29 -8.82
CA GLY A 59 -14.25 -12.05 -7.57
C GLY A 59 -13.43 -11.39 -6.46
N MET A 60 -13.27 -12.08 -5.34
CA MET A 60 -12.43 -11.63 -4.22
C MET A 60 -11.51 -12.75 -3.76
N GLU A 61 -10.27 -12.40 -3.46
CA GLU A 61 -9.26 -13.32 -2.91
C GLU A 61 -9.31 -13.41 -1.37
N ALA A 62 -9.89 -12.40 -0.72
CA ALA A 62 -10.06 -12.34 0.73
C ALA A 62 -11.51 -12.00 1.11
N ASP A 63 -11.94 -12.47 2.28
CA ASP A 63 -13.20 -12.04 2.85
C ASP A 63 -13.11 -10.58 3.30
N ARG A 64 -14.07 -9.77 2.85
CA ARG A 64 -14.21 -8.34 3.17
C ARG A 64 -15.52 -8.03 3.89
N SER A 65 -16.16 -9.04 4.47
CA SER A 65 -17.39 -8.88 5.26
C SER A 65 -17.18 -8.14 6.57
N THR A 66 -15.97 -8.25 7.15
CA THR A 66 -15.61 -7.68 8.45
C THR A 66 -14.56 -6.57 8.36
N ASN A 67 -13.72 -6.59 7.32
CA ASN A 67 -12.66 -5.61 7.12
C ASN A 67 -12.93 -4.76 5.87
N LYS A 68 -12.71 -3.45 6.02
CA LYS A 68 -12.93 -2.47 4.95
C LYS A 68 -11.85 -2.60 3.87
N ALA A 69 -12.28 -2.68 2.61
CA ALA A 69 -11.41 -2.31 1.50
C ALA A 69 -11.27 -0.79 1.46
N MET A 70 -10.04 -0.30 1.35
CA MET A 70 -9.77 1.14 1.28
C MET A 70 -9.04 1.48 -0.01
N GLY A 71 -9.47 2.56 -0.66
CA GLY A 71 -8.79 3.18 -1.78
C GLY A 71 -7.98 4.38 -1.31
N LEU A 72 -6.81 4.60 -1.91
CA LEU A 72 -5.93 5.73 -1.64
C LEU A 72 -5.43 6.32 -2.95
N VAL A 73 -5.64 7.61 -3.14
CA VAL A 73 -5.08 8.40 -4.25
C VAL A 73 -4.44 9.65 -3.68
N ALA A 74 -3.25 9.97 -4.17
CA ALA A 74 -2.55 11.21 -3.84
C ALA A 74 -2.16 11.97 -5.10
N THR A 75 -2.43 13.28 -5.10
CA THR A 75 -2.23 14.14 -6.26
C THR A 75 -1.19 15.22 -5.96
N TRP A 76 -0.16 15.29 -6.80
CA TRP A 76 0.79 16.40 -6.80
C TRP A 76 0.26 17.54 -7.67
N GLN A 77 0.13 18.75 -7.12
CA GLN A 77 -0.30 19.96 -7.83
C GLN A 77 -1.51 19.73 -8.74
N ARG A 78 -2.70 19.67 -8.13
CA ARG A 78 -3.97 19.46 -8.85
C ARG A 78 -4.13 20.53 -9.94
N ALA A 79 -3.82 20.15 -11.18
CA ALA A 79 -3.86 21.08 -12.30
C ALA A 79 -5.31 21.51 -12.55
N ALA A 80 -5.50 22.76 -12.97
CA ALA A 80 -6.81 23.23 -13.42
C ALA A 80 -7.31 22.33 -14.55
N ALA A 81 -8.62 22.09 -14.62
CA ALA A 81 -9.22 21.23 -15.64
C ALA A 81 -8.83 21.63 -17.09
N SER A 82 -8.49 22.91 -17.30
CA SER A 82 -8.04 23.50 -18.57
C SER A 82 -6.54 23.33 -18.88
N SER A 83 -5.74 22.69 -18.02
CA SER A 83 -4.31 22.48 -18.28
C SER A 83 -4.10 21.50 -19.44
N SER A 84 -3.32 21.88 -20.46
CA SER A 84 -3.01 21.06 -21.65
C SER A 84 -1.81 20.11 -21.49
N GLY A 85 -1.25 19.99 -20.29
CA GLY A 85 -0.10 19.13 -20.00
C GLY A 85 -0.44 17.64 -19.97
N LYS A 86 0.54 16.78 -20.26
CA LYS A 86 0.42 15.32 -20.07
C LYS A 86 0.27 15.00 -18.58
N ARG A 87 -0.54 13.97 -18.27
CA ARG A 87 -0.76 13.46 -16.91
C ARG A 87 -0.14 12.08 -16.79
N LEU A 88 0.39 11.75 -15.61
CA LEU A 88 0.99 10.46 -15.29
C LEU A 88 0.35 9.93 -14.01
N VAL A 89 0.03 8.64 -14.00
CA VAL A 89 -0.46 7.91 -12.83
C VAL A 89 0.57 6.85 -12.47
N PHE A 90 0.98 6.82 -11.21
CA PHE A 90 1.67 5.68 -10.62
C PHE A 90 0.63 4.86 -9.86
N ASN A 91 0.62 3.56 -10.11
CA ASN A 91 -0.25 2.61 -9.42
C ASN A 91 0.61 1.45 -8.92
N GLY A 92 0.30 0.99 -7.72
CA GLY A 92 0.92 -0.15 -7.07
C GLY A 92 -0.03 -0.66 -5.99
N HIS A 93 0.16 -1.90 -5.57
CA HIS A 93 -0.57 -2.47 -4.45
C HIS A 93 0.27 -2.42 -3.18
N ILE A 94 -0.39 -2.56 -2.04
CA ILE A 94 0.26 -2.56 -0.71
C ILE A 94 -0.17 -3.75 0.12
N ASP A 95 -1.18 -4.49 -0.33
CA ASP A 95 -1.50 -5.78 0.26
C ASP A 95 -0.45 -6.81 -0.10
N VAL A 96 -0.27 -7.77 0.80
CA VAL A 96 0.74 -8.81 0.66
C VAL A 96 0.13 -10.18 0.89
N VAL A 97 0.74 -11.20 0.28
CA VAL A 97 0.41 -12.59 0.63
C VAL A 97 0.85 -12.90 2.06
N PRO A 98 0.24 -13.91 2.72
CA PRO A 98 0.70 -14.38 4.02
C PRO A 98 2.20 -14.71 4.06
N GLU A 99 2.83 -14.54 5.21
CA GLU A 99 4.23 -14.87 5.47
C GLU A 99 4.52 -16.37 5.40
N GLY A 100 3.49 -17.21 5.55
CA GLY A 100 3.64 -18.67 5.61
C GLY A 100 4.16 -19.12 6.98
N ASP A 101 4.93 -20.21 7.01
CA ASP A 101 5.52 -20.72 8.26
C ASP A 101 6.76 -19.90 8.64
N CYS A 102 6.67 -19.16 9.75
CA CYS A 102 7.74 -18.33 10.30
C CYS A 102 9.03 -19.13 10.59
N ALA A 103 8.97 -20.45 10.82
CA ALA A 103 10.16 -21.27 11.03
C ALA A 103 11.06 -21.36 9.78
N ASN A 104 10.51 -21.10 8.59
CA ASN A 104 11.27 -21.08 7.33
C ASN A 104 11.94 -19.73 7.05
N TRP A 105 11.67 -18.72 7.88
CA TRP A 105 12.26 -17.40 7.73
C TRP A 105 13.58 -17.28 8.52
N GLN A 106 14.61 -16.77 7.87
CA GLN A 106 15.90 -16.46 8.52
C GLN A 106 15.88 -15.10 9.25
N HIS A 107 14.98 -14.21 8.83
CA HIS A 107 14.74 -12.89 9.39
C HIS A 107 13.23 -12.72 9.58
N ASP A 108 12.80 -11.99 10.61
CA ASP A 108 11.36 -11.80 10.86
C ASP A 108 10.68 -11.20 9.61
N PRO A 109 9.62 -11.84 9.04
CA PRO A 109 8.92 -11.33 7.87
C PRO A 109 8.38 -9.90 8.06
N TRP A 110 8.16 -9.47 9.30
CA TRP A 110 7.66 -8.15 9.66
C TRP A 110 8.72 -7.30 10.37
N GLY A 111 9.95 -7.78 10.54
CA GLY A 111 11.02 -7.06 11.25
C GLY A 111 11.67 -5.93 10.45
N ALA A 112 11.62 -6.03 9.11
CA ALA A 112 12.30 -5.12 8.19
C ALA A 112 13.80 -4.97 8.51
N GLU A 113 14.48 -6.11 8.67
CA GLU A 113 15.91 -6.15 8.98
C GLU A 113 16.73 -5.67 7.79
N LEU A 114 17.71 -4.79 8.03
CA LEU A 114 18.65 -4.32 7.02
C LEU A 114 19.99 -5.02 7.23
N VAL A 115 20.31 -5.98 6.37
CA VAL A 115 21.52 -6.81 6.44
C VAL A 115 22.22 -6.77 5.10
N ASP A 116 23.51 -6.42 5.10
CA ASP A 116 24.36 -6.36 3.90
C ASP A 116 23.73 -5.61 2.71
N GLY A 117 23.07 -4.49 3.00
CA GLY A 117 22.43 -3.63 1.99
C GLY A 117 21.09 -4.15 1.47
N ARG A 118 20.49 -5.16 2.11
CA ARG A 118 19.18 -5.73 1.74
C ARG A 118 18.20 -5.61 2.89
N ILE A 119 16.95 -5.28 2.56
CA ILE A 119 15.84 -5.30 3.52
C ILE A 119 15.13 -6.65 3.40
N TYR A 120 15.05 -7.36 4.53
CA TYR A 120 14.32 -8.61 4.64
C TYR A 120 12.94 -8.35 5.25
N GLY A 121 11.90 -8.78 4.55
CA GLY A 121 10.52 -8.75 5.03
C GLY A 121 9.51 -9.03 3.91
N ARG A 122 8.31 -9.44 4.29
CA ARG A 122 7.19 -9.66 3.36
C ARG A 122 6.79 -8.31 2.74
N GLY A 123 6.58 -8.31 1.41
CA GLY A 123 6.21 -7.10 0.66
C GLY A 123 7.37 -6.18 0.30
N ALA A 124 8.61 -6.47 0.71
CA ALA A 124 9.75 -5.59 0.45
C ALA A 124 10.08 -5.41 -1.05
N CYS A 125 9.62 -6.32 -1.92
CA CYS A 125 9.94 -6.34 -3.36
C CYS A 125 8.72 -6.54 -4.28
N ASP A 126 7.55 -6.88 -3.74
CA ASP A 126 6.35 -7.26 -4.51
C ASP A 126 5.25 -6.24 -4.21
N MET A 127 5.12 -5.25 -5.13
CA MET A 127 4.24 -4.09 -5.02
C MET A 127 3.77 -3.54 -6.37
#